data_AF-A0A9E3E0G0-F1
#
_entry.id   AF-A0A9E3E0G0-F1
#
_cell.length_a   1.000
_cell.length_b   1.000
_cell.length_c   1.000
_cell.angle_alpha   90.00
_cell.angle_beta   90.00
_cell.angle_gamma   90.00
#
_symmetry.space_group_name_H-M   'P 1'
#
loop_
_entity.id
_entity.type
_entity.pdbx_description
1 polymer ?
#
loop_
_entity_poly.entity_id
_entity_poly.type
_entity_poly.pdbx_seq_one_letter_code
_entity_poly.pdbx_strand_id
1 'polypeptide(L)'
;MGDIAGLGRRARLDRGALGVVGVKVDSARQAVGLLRGEHAAGLSVLTAEKVEITADAPQIPVGIDGEAVLVPTPVECAIRPRALRVWVPRSRPGVPRPAPAMSWTRLRRLAAPS
;
A
#
# COMPACT_ATOMS: atom_id res chain seq x y z
N MET A 1 -2.50 -6.65 15.48
CA MET A 1 -3.54 -5.72 14.99
C MET A 1 -2.84 -4.69 14.11
N GLY A 2 -2.58 -4.85 12.82
CA GLY A 2 -2.87 -5.87 11.81
C GLY A 2 -2.51 -5.17 10.49
N ASP A 3 -1.21 -4.96 10.25
CA ASP A 3 -0.73 -4.36 9.01
C ASP A 3 -0.82 -5.45 7.93
N ILE A 4 -1.83 -5.35 7.07
CA ILE A 4 -2.27 -6.43 6.17
C ILE A 4 -1.15 -6.97 5.27
N ALA A 5 -0.04 -6.25 5.07
CA ALA A 5 1.20 -6.81 4.48
C ALA A 5 2.40 -5.85 4.58
N GLY A 6 2.55 -5.07 5.66
CA GLY A 6 3.54 -3.96 5.65
C GLY A 6 3.05 -2.71 4.88
N LEU A 7 1.76 -2.68 4.53
CA LEU A 7 1.09 -1.67 3.71
C LEU A 7 0.99 -0.32 4.42
N GLY A 8 1.04 -0.31 5.76
CA GLY A 8 1.05 0.91 6.57
C GLY A 8 2.40 1.62 6.66
N ARG A 9 3.49 1.03 6.14
CA ARG A 9 4.84 1.61 6.26
C ARG A 9 5.52 1.77 4.92
N ARG A 10 5.86 3.01 4.58
CA ARG A 10 6.80 3.33 3.50
C ARG A 10 8.17 3.62 4.07
N ALA A 11 9.18 2.90 3.57
CA ALA A 11 10.58 3.15 3.92
C ALA A 11 11.07 4.55 3.51
N ARG A 12 10.40 5.18 2.53
CA ARG A 12 10.75 6.49 1.97
C ARG A 12 9.49 7.19 1.45
N LEU A 13 9.37 8.49 1.73
CA LEU A 13 8.31 9.36 1.21
C LEU A 13 8.80 10.32 0.11
N ASP A 14 10.12 10.39 -0.10
CA ASP A 14 10.80 11.31 -0.99
C ASP A 14 11.10 10.75 -2.39
N ARG A 15 10.68 9.51 -2.68
CA ARG A 15 10.97 8.84 -3.96
C ARG A 15 10.09 9.29 -5.12
N GLY A 16 9.04 10.08 -4.86
CA GLY A 16 8.12 10.50 -5.92
C GLY A 16 7.30 9.35 -6.49
N ALA A 17 6.95 8.34 -5.67
CA ALA A 17 6.09 7.24 -6.09
C ALA A 17 4.92 7.05 -5.12
N LEU A 18 3.71 6.88 -5.66
CA LEU A 18 2.54 6.39 -4.94
C LEU A 18 2.71 4.90 -4.66
N GLY A 19 2.41 4.48 -3.44
CA GLY A 19 2.15 3.07 -3.15
C GLY A 19 0.67 2.81 -3.40
N VAL A 20 0.36 1.81 -4.20
CA VAL A 20 -1.01 1.48 -4.62
C VAL A 20 -1.31 0.06 -4.20
N VAL A 21 -2.45 -0.11 -3.53
CA VAL A 21 -2.90 -1.39 -3.03
C VAL A 21 -4.35 -1.57 -3.46
N GLY A 22 -4.59 -2.58 -4.29
CA GLY A 22 -5.93 -2.99 -4.70
C GLY A 22 -6.30 -4.29 -4.02
N VAL A 23 -7.54 -4.39 -3.56
CA VAL A 23 -8.04 -5.62 -2.95
C VAL A 23 -9.36 -5.97 -3.63
N LYS A 24 -9.36 -7.10 -4.34
CA LYS A 24 -10.59 -7.69 -4.88
C LYS A 24 -11.13 -8.69 -3.87
N VAL A 25 -12.40 -8.54 -3.53
CA VAL A 25 -13.12 -9.44 -2.62
C VAL A 25 -14.38 -9.93 -3.32
N ASP A 26 -14.42 -11.22 -3.62
CA ASP A 26 -15.56 -11.88 -4.24
C ASP A 26 -16.47 -12.59 -3.22
N SER A 27 -16.08 -12.63 -1.94
CA SER A 27 -16.89 -13.23 -0.87
C SER A 27 -16.53 -12.73 0.54
N ALA A 28 -17.47 -12.87 1.48
CA ALA A 28 -17.22 -12.57 2.90
C ALA A 28 -16.06 -13.40 3.50
N ARG A 29 -15.88 -14.64 3.05
CA ARG A 29 -14.77 -15.50 3.50
C ARG A 29 -13.41 -14.92 3.07
N GLN A 30 -13.31 -14.42 1.84
CA GLN A 30 -12.11 -13.73 1.36
C GLN A 30 -11.85 -12.45 2.15
N ALA A 31 -12.89 -11.67 2.46
CA ALA A 31 -12.78 -10.48 3.32
C ALA A 31 -12.18 -10.82 4.68
N VAL A 32 -12.64 -11.90 5.32
CA VAL A 32 -12.12 -12.37 6.62
C VAL A 32 -10.67 -12.84 6.49
N GLY A 33 -10.29 -13.50 5.40
CA GLY A 33 -8.90 -13.90 5.13
C GLY A 33 -7.94 -12.72 5.05
N LEU A 34 -8.36 -11.62 4.41
CA LEU A 34 -7.61 -10.36 4.34
C LEU A 34 -7.38 -9.74 5.72
N LEU A 35 -8.41 -9.73 6.58
CA LEU A 35 -8.29 -9.23 7.96
C LEU A 35 -7.31 -10.06 8.80
N ARG A 36 -7.13 -11.34 8.46
CA ARG A 36 -6.21 -12.26 9.14
C ARG A 36 -4.78 -12.21 8.60
N GLY A 37 -4.52 -11.43 7.55
CA GLY A 37 -3.20 -11.31 6.94
C GLY A 37 -2.73 -12.56 6.19
N GLU A 38 -3.67 -13.42 5.78
CA GLU A 38 -3.35 -14.52 4.86
C GLU A 38 -2.99 -13.93 3.49
N HIS A 39 -2.08 -14.58 2.76
CA HIS A 39 -1.77 -14.20 1.37
C HIS A 39 -3.06 -14.32 0.55
N ALA A 40 -3.75 -13.20 0.39
CA ALA A 40 -5.09 -13.18 -0.16
C ALA A 40 -5.01 -13.21 -1.69
N ALA A 41 -5.62 -14.23 -2.29
CA ALA A 41 -5.99 -14.17 -3.70
C ALA A 41 -6.81 -12.88 -3.93
N GLY A 42 -6.35 -12.01 -4.83
CA GLY A 42 -7.00 -10.73 -5.12
C GLY A 42 -6.32 -9.47 -4.57
N LEU A 43 -5.18 -9.60 -3.87
CA LEU A 43 -4.33 -8.45 -3.51
C LEU A 43 -3.41 -8.07 -4.68
N SER A 44 -3.48 -6.83 -5.13
CA SER A 44 -2.51 -6.21 -6.05
C SER A 44 -1.74 -5.12 -5.33
N VAL A 45 -0.41 -5.11 -5.49
CA VAL A 45 0.47 -4.07 -4.94
C VAL A 45 1.37 -3.57 -6.06
N LEU A 46 1.35 -2.26 -6.29
CA LEU A 46 2.20 -1.62 -7.29
C LEU A 46 2.66 -0.25 -6.82
N THR A 47 3.62 0.32 -7.56
CA THR A 47 4.02 1.71 -7.40
C THR A 47 3.89 2.43 -8.72
N ALA A 48 3.40 3.68 -8.68
CA ALA A 48 3.23 4.51 -9.87
C ALA A 48 3.39 5.99 -9.50
N GLU A 49 3.68 6.84 -10.49
CA GLU A 49 3.66 8.30 -10.29
C GLU A 49 2.22 8.85 -10.38
N LYS A 50 1.40 8.22 -11.21
CA LYS A 50 0.00 8.55 -11.46
C LYS A 50 -0.84 7.28 -11.57
N VAL A 51 -2.06 7.34 -11.05
CA VAL A 51 -3.05 6.27 -11.09
C VAL A 51 -4.39 6.87 -11.47
N GLU A 52 -5.11 6.21 -12.36
CA GLU A 52 -6.50 6.49 -12.66
C GLU A 52 -7.38 5.39 -12.07
N ILE A 53 -8.46 5.77 -11.38
CA ILE A 53 -9.42 4.87 -10.77
C ILE A 53 -10.77 5.10 -11.43
N THR A 54 -11.27 4.07 -12.10
CA THR A 54 -12.59 4.06 -12.77
C THR A 54 -13.60 3.26 -11.95
N ALA A 55 -14.88 3.56 -12.11
CA ALA A 55 -15.97 2.76 -11.55
C ALA A 55 -17.23 2.89 -12.41
N ASP A 56 -18.14 1.92 -12.28
CA ASP A 56 -19.45 1.90 -12.95
C ASP A 56 -20.47 2.85 -12.28
N ALA A 57 -19.98 3.89 -11.62
CA ALA A 57 -20.77 4.90 -10.93
C ALA A 57 -20.16 6.29 -11.22
N PRO A 58 -20.98 7.34 -11.36
CA PRO A 58 -20.50 8.69 -11.69
C PRO A 58 -19.70 9.34 -10.55
N GLN A 59 -19.85 8.85 -9.32
CA GLN A 59 -19.11 9.29 -8.14
C GLN A 59 -18.80 8.10 -7.24
N ILE A 60 -17.66 8.15 -6.55
CA ILE A 60 -17.26 7.15 -5.56
C ILE A 60 -16.91 7.80 -4.21
N PRO A 61 -17.13 7.10 -3.08
CA PRO A 61 -16.67 7.56 -1.77
C PRO A 61 -15.15 7.40 -1.66
N VAL A 62 -14.46 8.45 -1.21
CA VAL A 62 -13.01 8.49 -1.04
C VAL A 62 -12.68 9.05 0.34
N GLY A 63 -11.74 8.39 1.03
CA GLY A 63 -11.12 8.90 2.25
C GLY A 63 -9.83 9.65 1.92
N ILE A 64 -9.72 10.92 2.28
CA ILE A 64 -8.54 11.76 2.08
C ILE A 64 -8.09 12.27 3.46
N ASP A 65 -6.92 11.84 3.93
CA ASP A 65 -6.35 12.28 5.21
C ASP A 65 -7.32 12.25 6.43
N GLY A 66 -8.32 11.35 6.40
CA GLY A 66 -9.34 11.19 7.44
C GLY A 66 -10.70 11.82 7.12
N GLU A 67 -10.80 12.60 6.05
CA GLU A 67 -12.05 13.19 5.57
C GLU A 67 -12.73 12.27 4.55
N ALA A 68 -14.06 12.17 4.60
CA ALA A 68 -14.86 11.40 3.66
C ALA A 68 -15.54 12.32 2.64
N VAL A 69 -15.25 12.12 1.36
CA VAL A 69 -15.78 12.92 0.25
C VAL A 69 -16.29 12.05 -0.90
N LEU A 70 -17.26 12.54 -1.67
CA LEU A 70 -17.66 11.94 -2.95
C LEU A 70 -16.85 12.58 -4.07
N VAL A 71 -16.19 11.77 -4.89
CA VAL A 71 -15.34 12.25 -5.99
C VAL A 71 -15.89 11.73 -7.33
N PRO A 72 -16.05 12.59 -8.35
CA PRO A 72 -16.41 12.16 -9.70
C PRO A 72 -15.43 11.15 -10.27
N THR A 73 -15.93 10.19 -11.04
CA THR A 73 -15.09 9.25 -11.79
C THR A 73 -14.79 9.77 -13.20
N PRO A 74 -13.60 9.51 -13.76
CA PRO A 74 -12.47 8.82 -13.13
C PRO A 74 -11.73 9.68 -12.08
N VAL A 75 -11.20 9.03 -11.04
CA VAL A 75 -10.37 9.69 -10.03
C VAL A 75 -8.90 9.58 -10.42
N GLU A 76 -8.23 10.72 -10.56
CA GLU A 76 -6.79 10.77 -10.80
C GLU A 76 -6.02 11.04 -9.51
N CYS A 77 -5.14 10.10 -9.14
CA CYS A 77 -4.20 10.27 -8.05
C CYS A 77 -2.79 10.45 -8.63
N ALA A 78 -2.14 11.58 -8.35
CA ALA A 78 -0.77 11.85 -8.80
C ALA A 78 0.12 12.30 -7.65
N ILE A 79 1.38 11.88 -7.66
CA ILE A 79 2.38 12.35 -6.72
C ILE A 79 3.02 13.65 -7.22
N ARG A 80 3.19 14.62 -6.33
CA ARG A 80 4.05 15.78 -6.57
C ARG A 80 5.33 15.63 -5.75
N PRO A 81 6.45 15.18 -6.36
CA PRO A 81 7.68 14.94 -5.63
C PRO A 81 8.17 16.22 -4.96
N ARG A 82 8.53 16.14 -3.67
CA ARG A 82 9.16 17.25 -2.93
C ARG A 82 8.33 18.53 -2.88
N ALA A 83 6.99 18.42 -2.98
CA ALA A 83 6.08 19.57 -2.96
C ALA A 83 6.12 20.35 -1.63
N LEU A 84 6.53 19.72 -0.54
CA LEU A 84 6.59 20.32 0.79
C LEU A 84 7.98 20.18 1.41
N ARG A 85 8.42 21.23 2.10
CA ARG A 85 9.57 21.20 3.02
C ARG A 85 9.04 21.22 4.44
N VAL A 86 9.38 20.21 5.22
CA VAL A 86 8.89 20.05 6.59
C VAL A 86 10.06 20.07 7.55
N TRP A 87 9.91 20.79 8.67
CA TRP A 87 10.87 20.75 9.76
C TRP A 87 10.78 19.40 10.46
N VAL A 88 11.91 18.73 10.62
CA VAL A 88 12.02 17.44 11.32
C VAL A 88 13.00 17.55 12.48
N PRO A 89 12.84 16.75 13.55
CA PRO A 89 13.84 16.69 14.62
C PRO A 89 15.24 16.39 14.07
N ARG A 90 16.25 17.09 14.59
CA ARG A 90 17.66 16.91 14.18
C ARG A 90 18.13 15.47 14.41
N SER A 91 17.78 14.91 15.55
CA SER A 91 18.03 13.52 15.92
C SER A 91 16.78 12.69 15.67
N ARG A 92 16.53 12.35 14.40
CA ARG A 92 15.44 11.45 14.04
C ARG A 92 15.89 9.99 14.17
N PRO A 93 15.09 9.09 14.79
CA PRO A 93 15.23 7.67 14.54
C PRO A 93 15.14 7.48 13.02
N GLY A 94 16.19 6.93 12.40
CA GLY A 94 16.19 6.70 10.95
C GLY A 94 14.99 5.86 10.54
N VAL A 95 14.56 5.97 9.28
CA VAL A 95 13.49 5.07 8.79
C VAL A 95 14.02 3.64 8.87
N PRO A 96 13.31 2.70 9.54
CA PRO A 96 13.74 1.31 9.59
C PRO A 96 14.01 0.81 8.17
N ARG A 97 15.15 0.15 7.97
CA ARG A 97 15.52 -0.37 6.65
C ARG A 97 14.41 -1.34 6.21
N PRO A 98 13.88 -1.22 4.99
CA PRO A 98 12.89 -2.17 4.51
C PRO A 98 13.49 -3.58 4.59
N ALA A 99 12.67 -4.54 5.01
CA ALA A 99 13.06 -5.94 4.99
C ALA A 99 13.47 -6.33 3.56
N PRO A 100 14.53 -7.13 3.37
CA PRO A 100 14.92 -7.56 2.04
C PRO A 100 13.73 -8.28 1.37
N ALA A 101 13.50 -8.00 0.09
CA ALA A 101 12.44 -8.61 -0.70
C ALA A 101 12.50 -10.15 -0.70
N MET A 102 13.68 -10.69 -0.43
CA MET A 102 13.97 -12.11 -0.38
C MET A 102 14.74 -12.45 0.90
N SER A 103 14.14 -13.27 1.75
CA SER A 103 14.81 -13.82 2.93
C SER A 103 15.63 -15.05 2.48
N TRP A 104 16.95 -14.89 2.44
CA TRP A 104 17.87 -16.00 2.12
C TRP A 104 17.72 -17.21 3.05
N THR A 105 17.40 -16.96 4.32
CA THR A 105 17.06 -18.01 5.29
C THR A 105 15.78 -18.75 4.91
N ARG A 106 14.74 -18.05 4.44
CA ARG A 106 13.49 -18.66 3.96
C ARG A 106 13.69 -19.44 2.67
N LEU A 107 14.52 -18.95 1.74
CA LEU A 107 14.90 -19.67 0.53
C LEU A 107 15.67 -20.96 0.84
N ARG A 108 16.67 -20.90 1.72
CA ARG A 108 17.44 -22.08 2.12
C ARG A 108 16.56 -23.16 2.73
N ARG A 109 15.54 -22.78 3.50
CA ARG A 109 14.58 -23.72 4.08
C ARG A 109 13.65 -24.36 3.04
N LEU A 110 13.29 -23.63 1.98
CA LEU A 110 12.48 -24.15 0.88
C LEU A 110 13.29 -24.99 -0.11
N ALA A 111 14.59 -24.74 -0.21
CA ALA A 111 15.53 -25.47 -1.06
C ALA A 111 16.19 -26.67 -0.35
N ALA A 112 15.94 -26.86 0.95
CA ALA A 112 16.37 -28.05 1.65
C ALA A 112 15.50 -29.24 1.19
N PRO A 113 16.09 -30.41 0.90
CA PRO A 113 15.32 -31.60 0.54
C PRO A 113 14.41 -31.99 1.71
N SER A 114 13.16 -32.36 1.39
CA SER A 114 12.15 -32.86 2.33
C SER A 114 12.60 -34.15 3.00
#